data_AF-A0A854NNF3-F1
#
_entry.id   AF-A0A854NNF3-F1
#
_cell.length_a   1.000
_cell.length_b   1.000
_cell.length_c   1.000
_cell.angle_alpha   90.00
_cell.angle_beta   90.00
_cell.angle_gamma   90.00
#
_symmetry.space_group_name_H-M   'P 1'
#
loop_
_entity.id
_entity.type
_entity.pdbx_description
1 polymer ?
#
loop_
_entity_poly.entity_id
_entity_poly.type
_entity_poly.pdbx_seq_one_letter_code
_entity_poly.pdbx_strand_id
1 'polypeptide(L)'
;MIFTLPNTTTQEIAKTLVKIRDTGGQVTTSRVLTLIVVARDTSDVEGIIRATNEASQEHPSRVIILVAGSHEGESQVDAEVRIGGDAGASEMILIKLAGRVAKHLVHVVTPLLLPDTPIVAWWPSSAPINPAEDPIGKIAQRRITDSHFDPPVDALYNRRNHYAPGDSDFSWARLTPWRGVLASSLDQAPYEMVQDVRVYGESDCPSVDLAAGWLCERLGISVERHNYGSGSAAFDDAGLAKIPVKRIELERPSGCVVIEALDDDQTLSVSIPGRSTAHVAVTRRSQADCLAEELRHLDPDIAYARALRGLSRVSYPTQ
;
A
#
# COMPACT_ATOMS: atom_id res chain seq x y z
N MET A 1 -8.27 13.73 -21.94
CA MET A 1 -7.40 14.51 -22.83
C MET A 1 -5.99 14.41 -22.32
N ILE A 2 -5.01 14.26 -23.22
CA ILE A 2 -3.59 14.12 -22.90
C ILE A 2 -2.81 15.23 -23.61
N PHE A 3 -1.95 15.93 -22.87
CA PHE A 3 -1.02 16.95 -23.39
C PHE A 3 0.41 16.45 -23.19
N THR A 4 1.11 16.16 -24.28
CA THR A 4 2.51 15.71 -24.24
C THR A 4 3.45 16.91 -24.34
N LEU A 5 4.44 16.95 -23.46
CA LEU A 5 5.45 17.98 -23.32
C LEU A 5 6.84 17.32 -23.38
N PRO A 6 7.36 17.03 -24.59
CA PRO A 6 8.68 16.43 -24.75
C PRO A 6 9.78 17.46 -24.47
N ASN A 7 10.88 17.05 -23.85
CA ASN A 7 12.04 17.87 -23.50
C ASN A 7 11.63 19.23 -22.88
N THR A 8 10.87 19.16 -21.80
CA THR A 8 10.20 20.30 -21.18
C THR A 8 10.86 20.73 -19.87
N THR A 9 10.25 21.69 -19.18
CA THR A 9 10.62 22.10 -17.82
C THR A 9 9.42 22.06 -16.89
N THR A 10 9.65 21.92 -15.58
CA THR A 10 8.58 22.02 -14.58
C THR A 10 7.77 23.32 -14.70
N GLN A 11 8.40 24.42 -15.11
CA GLN A 11 7.70 25.69 -15.33
C GLN A 11 6.70 25.63 -16.50
N GLU A 12 7.06 24.95 -17.59
CA GLU A 12 6.16 24.75 -18.74
C GLU A 12 5.01 23.80 -18.41
N ILE A 13 5.27 22.76 -17.61
CA ILE A 13 4.23 21.88 -17.06
C ILE A 13 3.25 22.73 -16.24
N ALA A 14 3.74 23.51 -15.27
CA ALA A 14 2.90 24.38 -14.43
C ALA A 14 2.06 25.38 -15.25
N LYS A 15 2.67 26.02 -16.27
CA LYS A 15 1.95 26.90 -17.21
C LYS A 15 0.86 26.15 -17.98
N THR A 16 1.11 24.91 -18.36
CA THR A 16 0.14 24.08 -19.07
C THR A 16 -1.06 23.75 -18.18
N LEU A 17 -0.85 23.41 -16.90
CA LEU A 17 -1.93 23.17 -15.94
C LEU A 17 -2.82 24.42 -15.77
N VAL A 18 -2.23 25.61 -15.66
CA VAL A 18 -2.96 26.87 -15.56
C VAL A 18 -3.81 27.11 -16.83
N LYS A 19 -3.20 26.96 -18.01
CA LYS A 19 -3.91 27.13 -19.30
C LYS A 19 -5.11 26.19 -19.42
N ILE A 20 -4.96 24.92 -19.03
CA ILE A 20 -6.04 23.95 -19.16
C ILE A 20 -7.17 24.28 -18.19
N ARG A 21 -6.85 24.70 -16.97
CA ARG A 21 -7.86 25.18 -16.00
C ARG A 21 -8.65 26.38 -16.54
N ASP A 22 -7.97 27.34 -17.17
CA ASP A 22 -8.61 28.55 -17.69
C ASP A 22 -9.46 28.29 -18.96
N THR A 23 -9.05 27.32 -19.79
CA THR A 23 -9.70 27.02 -21.08
C THR A 23 -10.81 25.97 -20.95
N GLY A 24 -10.69 25.06 -19.98
CA GLY A 24 -11.41 23.78 -19.99
C GLY A 24 -12.85 23.81 -19.46
N GLY A 25 -13.36 24.92 -18.93
CA GLY A 25 -14.68 24.98 -18.28
C GLY A 25 -14.87 23.90 -17.19
N GLN A 26 -13.78 23.27 -16.75
CA GLN A 26 -13.83 22.12 -15.89
C GLN A 26 -14.27 22.59 -14.51
N VAL A 27 -15.36 21.95 -14.06
CA VAL A 27 -15.84 21.98 -12.69
C VAL A 27 -14.64 21.87 -11.78
N THR A 28 -14.50 22.82 -10.86
CA THR A 28 -13.50 22.78 -9.81
C THR A 28 -13.69 21.49 -9.04
N THR A 29 -13.00 20.41 -9.43
CA THR A 29 -12.90 19.24 -8.58
C THR A 29 -12.19 19.73 -7.34
N SER A 30 -12.87 19.71 -6.20
CA SER A 30 -12.26 20.01 -4.91
C SER A 30 -11.21 18.93 -4.67
N ARG A 31 -9.97 19.22 -5.06
CA ARG A 31 -8.84 18.32 -4.85
C ARG A 31 -8.54 18.33 -3.36
N VAL A 32 -8.53 17.15 -2.75
CA VAL A 32 -8.36 17.03 -1.30
C VAL A 32 -6.92 16.74 -0.90
N LEU A 33 -6.06 16.37 -1.86
CA LEU A 33 -4.63 16.09 -1.64
C LEU A 33 -3.80 16.16 -2.94
N THR A 34 -2.48 16.19 -2.78
CA THR A 34 -1.50 15.88 -3.83
C THR A 34 -0.90 14.50 -3.56
N LEU A 35 -1.05 13.56 -4.50
CA LEU A 35 -0.43 12.23 -4.47
C LEU A 35 0.82 12.24 -5.36
N ILE A 36 1.99 12.07 -4.75
CA ILE A 36 3.26 11.91 -5.43
C ILE A 36 3.57 10.42 -5.51
N VAL A 37 3.68 9.88 -6.72
CA VAL A 37 4.06 8.49 -6.95
C VAL A 37 5.48 8.44 -7.50
N VAL A 38 6.36 7.68 -6.87
CA VAL A 38 7.77 7.57 -7.30
C VAL A 38 8.03 6.14 -7.79
N ALA A 39 8.22 6.00 -9.09
CA ALA A 39 8.44 4.74 -9.77
C ALA A 39 9.80 4.73 -10.50
N ARG A 40 10.31 3.54 -10.77
CA ARG A 40 11.46 3.34 -11.67
C ARG A 40 10.98 3.14 -13.11
N ASP A 41 11.86 3.35 -14.07
CA ASP A 41 11.61 3.04 -15.48
C ASP A 41 11.24 1.56 -15.75
N THR A 42 11.68 0.64 -14.88
CA THR A 42 11.32 -0.79 -14.91
C THR A 42 9.98 -1.13 -14.24
N SER A 43 9.29 -0.15 -13.65
CA SER A 43 8.01 -0.39 -12.97
C SER A 43 6.84 -0.48 -13.96
N ASP A 44 5.75 -1.14 -13.56
CA ASP A 44 4.49 -1.15 -14.34
C ASP A 44 3.78 0.22 -14.24
N VAL A 45 4.20 1.16 -15.09
CA VAL A 45 3.66 2.53 -15.11
C VAL A 45 2.17 2.53 -15.45
N GLU A 46 1.70 1.65 -16.34
CA GLU A 46 0.28 1.57 -16.71
C GLU A 46 -0.56 1.01 -15.56
N GLY A 47 -0.06 0.02 -14.81
CA GLY A 47 -0.66 -0.45 -13.57
C GLY A 47 -0.78 0.65 -12.52
N ILE A 48 0.26 1.46 -12.34
CA ILE A 48 0.26 2.60 -11.41
C ILE A 48 -0.77 3.66 -11.83
N ILE A 49 -0.83 3.99 -13.12
CA ILE A 49 -1.81 4.94 -13.67
C ILE A 49 -3.22 4.43 -13.43
N ARG A 50 -3.49 3.15 -13.73
CA ARG A 50 -4.80 2.51 -13.49
C ARG A 50 -5.18 2.56 -12.02
N ALA A 51 -4.29 2.13 -11.13
CA ALA A 51 -4.52 2.11 -9.68
C ALA A 51 -4.83 3.51 -9.14
N THR A 52 -4.10 4.51 -9.62
CA THR A 52 -4.29 5.90 -9.20
C THR A 52 -5.58 6.50 -9.75
N ASN A 53 -5.93 6.21 -11.01
CA ASN A 53 -7.19 6.66 -11.61
C ASN A 53 -8.40 6.07 -10.90
N GLU A 54 -8.37 4.79 -10.54
CA GLU A 54 -9.44 4.12 -9.80
C GLU A 54 -9.57 4.70 -8.38
N ALA A 55 -8.47 4.81 -7.63
CA ALA A 55 -8.48 5.39 -6.29
C ALA A 55 -8.95 6.86 -6.28
N SER A 56 -8.75 7.59 -7.39
CA SER A 56 -9.20 8.98 -7.49
C SER A 56 -10.71 9.18 -7.45
N GLN A 57 -11.50 8.13 -7.74
CA GLN A 57 -12.96 8.20 -7.66
C GLN A 57 -13.44 8.46 -6.22
N GLU A 58 -12.75 7.86 -5.24
CA GLU A 58 -12.99 8.11 -3.81
C GLU A 58 -12.22 9.34 -3.32
N HIS A 59 -11.02 9.58 -3.88
CA HIS A 59 -10.10 10.62 -3.42
C HIS A 59 -9.61 11.52 -4.57
N PRO A 60 -10.44 12.50 -5.01
CA PRO A 60 -10.03 13.42 -6.07
C PRO A 60 -8.77 14.20 -5.68
N SER A 61 -7.71 14.06 -6.48
CA SER A 61 -6.38 14.55 -6.14
C SER A 61 -5.65 15.20 -7.32
N ARG A 62 -4.56 15.90 -7.03
CA ARG A 62 -3.51 16.10 -8.04
C ARG A 62 -2.53 14.94 -7.92
N VAL A 63 -2.33 14.22 -9.02
CA VAL A 63 -1.44 13.06 -9.06
C VAL A 63 -0.19 13.46 -9.83
N ILE A 64 0.98 13.28 -9.24
CA ILE A 64 2.27 13.50 -9.88
C ILE A 64 3.03 12.18 -9.87
N ILE A 65 3.11 11.51 -11.01
CA ILE A 65 3.85 10.25 -11.18
C ILE A 65 5.24 10.59 -11.73
N LEU A 66 6.27 10.33 -10.94
CA LEU A 66 7.67 10.45 -11.35
C LEU A 66 8.19 9.08 -11.76
N VAL A 67 8.62 8.94 -12.99
CA VAL A 67 9.32 7.76 -13.50
C VAL A 67 10.80 8.11 -13.62
N ALA A 68 11.58 7.71 -12.61
CA ALA A 68 13.01 7.96 -12.57
C ALA A 68 13.75 6.87 -13.36
N GLY A 69 14.35 7.27 -14.48
CA GLY A 69 15.27 6.44 -15.27
C GLY A 69 16.73 6.60 -14.82
N SER A 70 17.66 6.32 -15.73
CA SER A 70 19.10 6.43 -15.46
C SER A 70 19.50 7.80 -14.91
N HIS A 71 20.38 7.80 -13.92
CA HIS A 71 20.97 9.00 -13.33
C HIS A 71 22.17 9.54 -14.10
N GLU A 72 22.56 8.87 -15.19
CA GLU A 72 23.68 9.20 -16.05
C GLU A 72 23.22 9.96 -17.30
N GLY A 73 24.10 10.78 -17.87
CA GLY A 73 23.83 11.55 -19.07
C GLY A 73 23.21 12.93 -18.82
N GLU A 74 22.75 13.55 -19.91
CA GLU A 74 22.13 14.87 -19.89
C GLU A 74 20.76 14.84 -19.20
N SER A 75 20.37 15.96 -18.60
CA SER A 75 19.09 16.04 -17.91
C SER A 75 17.95 16.13 -18.93
N GLN A 76 17.04 15.18 -18.88
CA GLN A 76 15.85 15.15 -19.72
C GLN A 76 14.60 15.05 -18.84
N VAL A 77 13.60 15.86 -19.20
CA VAL A 77 12.28 15.85 -18.59
C VAL A 77 11.26 15.75 -19.70
N ASP A 78 10.53 14.65 -19.74
CA ASP A 78 9.36 14.49 -20.61
C ASP A 78 8.12 14.40 -19.73
N ALA A 79 7.04 15.08 -20.10
CA ALA A 79 5.82 15.06 -19.30
C ALA A 79 4.57 14.82 -20.13
N GLU A 80 3.58 14.20 -19.49
CA GLU A 80 2.22 14.11 -19.97
C GLU A 80 1.28 14.67 -18.90
N VAL A 81 0.45 15.63 -19.29
CA VAL A 81 -0.65 16.12 -18.45
C VAL A 81 -1.93 15.46 -18.94
N ARG A 82 -2.55 14.65 -18.07
CA ARG A 82 -3.80 13.93 -18.34
C ARG A 82 -4.93 14.54 -17.51
N ILE A 83 -6.05 14.82 -18.17
CA ILE A 83 -7.21 15.47 -17.56
C ILE A 83 -8.52 14.85 -18.09
N GLY A 84 -9.54 14.77 -17.23
CA GLY A 84 -10.83 14.17 -17.56
C GLY A 84 -10.74 12.64 -17.56
N GLY A 85 -11.43 11.96 -18.47
CA GLY A 85 -11.51 10.48 -18.50
C GLY A 85 -10.15 9.76 -18.39
N ASP A 86 -9.07 10.34 -18.93
CA ASP A 86 -7.70 9.76 -18.86
C ASP A 86 -7.00 9.91 -17.50
N ALA A 87 -7.55 10.72 -16.59
CA ALA A 87 -7.06 10.96 -15.23
C ALA A 87 -8.14 10.68 -14.15
N GLY A 88 -9.24 10.04 -14.54
CA GLY A 88 -10.38 9.81 -13.66
C GLY A 88 -10.97 11.12 -13.12
N ALA A 89 -11.12 11.21 -11.79
CA ALA A 89 -11.55 12.43 -11.12
C ALA A 89 -10.37 13.36 -10.77
N SER A 90 -9.14 13.01 -11.15
CA SER A 90 -7.92 13.74 -10.82
C SER A 90 -7.37 14.57 -12.00
N GLU A 91 -6.39 15.41 -11.68
CA GLU A 91 -5.43 15.95 -12.63
C GLU A 91 -4.15 15.16 -12.48
N MET A 92 -3.72 14.46 -13.53
CA MET A 92 -2.56 13.57 -13.48
C MET A 92 -1.41 14.14 -14.32
N ILE A 93 -0.22 14.12 -13.76
CA ILE A 93 1.02 14.60 -14.37
C ILE A 93 2.01 13.45 -14.31
N LEU A 94 2.25 12.81 -15.45
CA LEU A 94 3.29 11.79 -15.60
C LEU A 94 4.57 12.49 -16.04
N ILE A 95 5.67 12.32 -15.31
CA ILE A 95 6.97 12.93 -15.61
C ILE A 95 8.02 11.84 -15.69
N LYS A 96 8.60 11.65 -16.87
CA LYS A 96 9.74 10.77 -17.11
C LYS A 96 11.02 11.60 -16.97
N LEU A 97 11.93 11.13 -16.13
CA LEU A 97 13.15 11.85 -15.76
C LEU A 97 14.37 10.99 -16.08
N ALA A 98 15.36 11.58 -16.75
CA ALA A 98 16.65 10.94 -17.00
C ALA A 98 17.82 11.91 -16.76
N GLY A 99 19.00 11.37 -16.52
CA GLY A 99 20.21 12.12 -16.21
C GLY A 99 20.18 12.73 -14.80
N ARG A 100 20.91 13.85 -14.64
CA ARG A 100 21.14 14.47 -13.32
C ARG A 100 19.86 14.92 -12.61
N VAL A 101 18.82 15.31 -13.35
CA VAL A 101 17.53 15.74 -12.78
C VAL A 101 16.80 14.60 -12.05
N ALA A 102 17.00 13.34 -12.46
CA ALA A 102 16.40 12.18 -11.81
C ALA A 102 16.90 11.98 -10.36
N LYS A 103 18.04 12.58 -9.98
CA LYS A 103 18.55 12.60 -8.59
C LYS A 103 17.83 13.59 -7.67
N HIS A 104 17.02 14.49 -8.23
CA HIS A 104 16.50 15.68 -7.55
C HIS A 104 14.98 15.79 -7.67
N LEU A 105 14.28 14.67 -7.46
CA LEU A 105 12.82 14.54 -7.60
C LEU A 105 12.02 15.61 -6.85
N VAL A 106 12.42 15.94 -5.61
CA VAL A 106 11.72 16.94 -4.79
C VAL A 106 11.67 18.32 -5.46
N HIS A 107 12.71 18.71 -6.18
CA HIS A 107 12.76 19.99 -6.88
C HIS A 107 11.87 20.01 -8.13
N VAL A 108 11.63 18.85 -8.75
CA VAL A 108 10.71 18.70 -9.88
C VAL A 108 9.26 18.82 -9.42
N VAL A 109 8.89 18.24 -8.27
CA VAL A 109 7.50 18.23 -7.79
C VAL A 109 7.09 19.51 -7.07
N THR A 110 8.00 20.17 -6.36
CA THR A 110 7.68 21.31 -5.49
C THR A 110 6.85 22.41 -6.18
N PRO A 111 7.18 22.84 -7.42
CA PRO A 111 6.40 23.87 -8.11
C PRO A 111 5.02 23.40 -8.60
N LEU A 112 4.74 22.10 -8.56
CA LEU A 112 3.50 21.48 -9.03
C LEU A 112 2.54 21.12 -7.88
N LEU A 113 2.96 21.28 -6.63
CA LEU A 113 2.15 21.02 -5.45
C LEU A 113 0.96 21.98 -5.37
N LEU A 114 -0.16 21.50 -4.85
CA LEU A 114 -1.29 22.36 -4.50
C LEU A 114 -1.01 23.05 -3.15
N PRO A 115 -1.29 24.35 -3.02
CA PRO A 115 -1.20 25.03 -1.73
C PRO A 115 -2.24 24.46 -0.76
N ASP A 116 -1.88 24.38 0.53
CA ASP A 116 -2.78 24.04 1.64
C ASP A 116 -3.50 22.68 1.55
N THR A 117 -2.98 21.75 0.74
CA THR A 117 -3.47 20.37 0.70
C THR A 117 -2.44 19.40 1.26
N PRO A 118 -2.86 18.32 1.94
CA PRO A 118 -1.98 17.21 2.29
C PRO A 118 -1.24 16.65 1.06
N ILE A 119 -0.02 16.23 1.30
CA ILE A 119 0.89 15.57 0.37
C ILE A 119 1.05 14.12 0.82
N VAL A 120 0.74 13.20 -0.07
CA VAL A 120 0.94 11.76 0.12
C VAL A 120 2.04 11.32 -0.83
N ALA A 121 3.03 10.59 -0.32
CA ALA A 121 4.05 9.95 -1.14
C ALA A 121 3.77 8.45 -1.20
N TRP A 122 3.86 7.86 -2.39
CA TRP A 122 3.71 6.43 -2.61
C TRP A 122 4.85 5.87 -3.46
N TRP A 123 5.50 4.82 -2.95
CA TRP A 123 6.49 4.03 -3.66
C TRP A 123 5.92 2.63 -3.95
N PRO A 124 5.38 2.37 -5.15
CA PRO A 124 4.68 1.12 -5.50
C PRO A 124 5.60 -0.09 -5.62
N SER A 125 6.92 0.11 -5.78
CA SER A 125 7.86 -0.97 -6.07
C SER A 125 9.13 -0.87 -5.23
N SER A 126 9.90 0.19 -5.39
CA SER A 126 11.18 0.36 -4.68
C SER A 126 11.15 1.59 -3.79
N ALA A 127 10.81 1.38 -2.52
CA ALA A 127 10.80 2.44 -1.53
C ALA A 127 12.21 2.73 -0.98
N PRO A 128 12.47 3.96 -0.50
CA PRO A 128 13.66 4.27 0.28
C PRO A 128 13.74 3.41 1.55
N ILE A 129 14.97 3.14 2.03
CA ILE A 129 15.20 2.42 3.30
C ILE A 129 14.52 3.15 4.47
N ASN A 130 14.61 4.47 4.49
CA ASN A 130 13.92 5.33 5.43
C ASN A 130 13.04 6.33 4.65
N PRO A 131 11.75 6.03 4.45
CA PRO A 131 10.84 6.91 3.73
C PRO A 131 10.76 8.31 4.34
N ALA A 132 10.82 8.46 5.67
CA ALA A 132 10.73 9.77 6.32
C ALA A 132 11.96 10.66 6.07
N GLU A 133 13.12 10.07 5.80
CA GLU A 133 14.34 10.83 5.49
C GLU A 133 14.54 11.11 4.00
N ASP A 134 13.79 10.45 3.12
CA ASP A 134 13.79 10.71 1.68
C ASP A 134 13.32 12.14 1.38
N PRO A 135 13.92 12.88 0.42
CA PRO A 135 13.49 14.24 0.09
C PRO A 135 12.01 14.38 -0.27
N ILE A 136 11.40 13.39 -0.92
CA ILE A 136 9.95 13.36 -1.19
C ILE A 136 9.18 13.04 0.09
N GLY A 137 9.67 12.10 0.90
CA GLY A 137 9.02 11.75 2.16
C GLY A 137 9.02 12.87 3.19
N LYS A 138 10.07 13.70 3.24
CA LYS A 138 10.16 14.87 4.15
C LYS A 138 9.06 15.91 3.93
N ILE A 139 8.53 16.02 2.71
CA ILE A 139 7.43 16.93 2.39
C ILE A 139 6.06 16.26 2.49
N ALA A 140 6.00 14.94 2.65
CA ALA A 140 4.76 14.16 2.67
C ALA A 140 4.31 13.85 4.10
N GLN A 141 3.03 14.09 4.40
CA GLN A 141 2.44 13.74 5.70
C GLN A 141 2.20 12.22 5.80
N ARG A 142 1.78 11.58 4.71
CA ARG A 142 1.58 10.13 4.58
C ARG A 142 2.59 9.55 3.59
N ARG A 143 3.24 8.45 3.96
CA ARG A 143 4.29 7.78 3.18
C ARG A 143 3.95 6.31 3.05
N ILE A 144 3.49 5.92 1.87
CA ILE A 144 2.96 4.60 1.57
C ILE A 144 4.04 3.80 0.84
N THR A 145 4.34 2.61 1.35
CA THR A 145 5.29 1.68 0.72
C THR A 145 4.63 0.35 0.39
N ASP A 146 5.33 -0.53 -0.32
CA ASP A 146 4.86 -1.89 -0.56
C ASP A 146 6.00 -2.87 -0.32
N SER A 147 6.12 -3.29 0.94
CA SER A 147 7.15 -4.23 1.40
C SER A 147 7.16 -5.57 0.65
N HIS A 148 6.08 -5.91 -0.06
CA HIS A 148 6.02 -7.11 -0.88
C HIS A 148 7.04 -7.10 -2.02
N PHE A 149 7.38 -5.92 -2.57
CA PHE A 149 8.33 -5.78 -3.67
C PHE A 149 9.77 -5.52 -3.20
N ASP A 150 9.98 -5.41 -1.89
CA ASP A 150 11.32 -5.33 -1.32
C ASP A 150 11.98 -6.71 -1.24
N PRO A 151 13.32 -6.81 -1.22
CA PRO A 151 14.01 -8.05 -0.89
C PRO A 151 13.49 -8.62 0.46
N PRO A 152 13.07 -9.90 0.54
CA PRO A 152 12.37 -10.43 1.72
C PRO A 152 13.11 -10.22 3.05
N VAL A 153 14.44 -10.41 3.05
CA VAL A 153 15.30 -10.24 4.23
C VAL A 153 15.25 -8.81 4.78
N ASP A 154 15.12 -7.83 3.90
CA ASP A 154 15.21 -6.41 4.24
C ASP A 154 13.84 -5.76 4.43
N ALA A 155 12.79 -6.34 3.83
CA ALA A 155 11.46 -5.76 3.71
C ALA A 155 10.94 -5.23 5.06
N LEU A 156 10.60 -6.11 6.00
CA LEU A 156 10.05 -5.69 7.30
C LEU A 156 11.11 -5.18 8.28
N TYR A 157 12.36 -5.61 8.12
CA TYR A 157 13.47 -5.10 8.93
C TYR A 157 13.61 -3.57 8.76
N ASN A 158 13.62 -3.10 7.52
CA ASN A 158 13.71 -1.68 7.20
C ASN A 158 12.48 -0.91 7.69
N ARG A 159 11.26 -1.43 7.44
CA ARG A 159 10.01 -0.79 7.91
C ARG A 159 10.00 -0.63 9.43
N ARG A 160 10.44 -1.65 10.18
CA ARG A 160 10.44 -1.61 11.64
C ARG A 160 11.47 -0.62 12.19
N ASN A 161 12.69 -0.64 11.67
CA ASN A 161 13.80 0.15 12.24
C ASN A 161 13.78 1.62 11.83
N HIS A 162 13.10 1.95 10.73
CA HIS A 162 12.99 3.33 10.24
C HIS A 162 11.56 3.87 10.29
N TYR A 163 10.65 3.20 11.02
CA TYR A 163 9.27 3.66 11.14
C TYR A 163 9.20 5.08 11.71
N ALA A 164 8.46 5.94 11.02
CA ALA A 164 8.02 7.24 11.52
C ALA A 164 6.48 7.36 11.46
N PRO A 165 5.85 8.13 12.36
CA PRO A 165 4.43 8.45 12.25
C PRO A 165 4.08 9.02 10.87
N GLY A 166 3.08 8.42 10.21
CA GLY A 166 2.71 8.73 8.83
C GLY A 166 3.20 7.70 7.80
N ASP A 167 4.05 6.75 8.20
CA ASP A 167 4.41 5.59 7.37
C ASP A 167 3.31 4.53 7.39
N SER A 168 3.07 3.92 6.23
CA SER A 168 2.17 2.77 6.06
C SER A 168 2.64 1.87 4.92
N ASP A 169 2.01 0.71 4.77
CA ASP A 169 2.45 -0.29 3.79
C ASP A 169 1.27 -1.07 3.17
N PHE A 170 1.33 -1.33 1.88
CA PHE A 170 0.29 -2.10 1.18
C PHE A 170 0.19 -3.56 1.66
N SER A 171 1.28 -4.18 2.13
CA SER A 171 1.19 -5.51 2.76
C SER A 171 0.31 -5.49 4.01
N TRP A 172 0.23 -4.35 4.71
CA TRP A 172 -0.70 -4.18 5.82
C TRP A 172 -2.14 -3.95 5.34
N ALA A 173 -2.34 -3.08 4.35
CA ALA A 173 -3.67 -2.78 3.79
C ALA A 173 -4.35 -4.04 3.18
N ARG A 174 -3.56 -4.94 2.56
CA ARG A 174 -4.07 -6.23 2.04
C ARG A 174 -4.73 -7.11 3.10
N LEU A 175 -4.38 -6.93 4.37
CA LEU A 175 -4.94 -7.70 5.49
C LEU A 175 -6.30 -7.19 5.95
N THR A 176 -6.78 -6.03 5.50
CA THR A 176 -7.97 -5.38 6.08
C THR A 176 -9.23 -6.24 6.08
N PRO A 177 -9.65 -6.89 4.96
CA PRO A 177 -10.82 -7.76 4.97
C PRO A 177 -10.66 -8.93 5.96
N TRP A 178 -9.47 -9.54 5.96
CA TRP A 178 -9.13 -10.68 6.78
C TRP A 178 -9.09 -10.32 8.28
N ARG A 179 -8.53 -9.15 8.64
CA ARG A 179 -8.50 -8.62 10.02
C ARG A 179 -9.92 -8.40 10.55
N GLY A 180 -10.84 -7.91 9.69
CA GLY A 180 -12.25 -7.72 10.05
C GLY A 180 -12.94 -9.03 10.41
N VAL A 181 -12.72 -10.10 9.63
CA VAL A 181 -13.28 -11.44 9.91
C VAL A 181 -12.70 -12.01 11.20
N LEU A 182 -11.38 -11.89 11.42
CA LEU A 182 -10.75 -12.36 12.66
C LEU A 182 -11.24 -11.61 13.89
N ALA A 183 -11.34 -10.28 13.84
CA ALA A 183 -11.86 -9.51 14.95
C ALA A 183 -13.31 -9.93 15.29
N SER A 184 -14.14 -10.12 14.24
CA SER A 184 -15.54 -10.52 14.40
C SER A 184 -15.72 -11.92 15.00
N SER A 185 -14.78 -12.86 14.75
CA SER A 185 -14.82 -14.20 15.35
C SER A 185 -14.47 -14.19 16.84
N LEU A 186 -13.65 -13.21 17.28
CA LEU A 186 -13.28 -13.03 18.68
C LEU A 186 -14.38 -12.31 19.49
N ASP A 187 -15.22 -11.48 18.85
CA ASP A 187 -16.35 -10.73 19.45
C ASP A 187 -17.59 -11.58 19.76
N GLN A 188 -17.43 -12.90 19.80
CA GLN A 188 -18.49 -13.86 20.10
C GLN A 188 -18.29 -14.46 21.50
N ALA A 189 -19.39 -14.63 22.24
CA ALA A 189 -19.39 -15.41 23.48
C ALA A 189 -18.79 -16.82 23.23
N PRO A 190 -18.01 -17.38 24.17
CA PRO A 190 -17.90 -16.97 25.59
C PRO A 190 -16.88 -15.87 25.95
N TYR A 191 -16.29 -15.14 24.99
CA TYR A 191 -15.27 -14.09 25.25
C TYR A 191 -14.06 -14.56 26.05
N GLU A 192 -13.69 -15.83 25.86
CA GLU A 192 -12.53 -16.40 26.51
C GLU A 192 -11.23 -15.81 25.95
N MET A 193 -10.22 -15.74 26.83
CA MET A 193 -8.87 -15.35 26.47
C MET A 193 -8.28 -16.37 25.49
N VAL A 194 -7.60 -15.85 24.47
CA VAL A 194 -6.79 -16.66 23.56
C VAL A 194 -5.52 -17.09 24.29
N GLN A 195 -5.21 -18.38 24.25
CA GLN A 195 -4.06 -18.98 24.95
C GLN A 195 -2.85 -19.10 24.02
N ASP A 196 -3.07 -19.56 22.79
CA ASP A 196 -2.02 -19.75 21.78
C ASP A 196 -2.53 -19.33 20.40
N VAL A 197 -1.60 -18.91 19.54
CA VAL A 197 -1.92 -18.48 18.17
C VAL A 197 -0.92 -19.05 17.19
N ARG A 198 -1.43 -19.60 16.09
CA ARG A 198 -0.63 -20.02 14.94
C ARG A 198 -1.11 -19.31 13.69
N VAL A 199 -0.18 -18.77 12.92
CA VAL A 199 -0.41 -18.09 11.65
C VAL A 199 0.31 -18.82 10.55
N TYR A 200 -0.42 -19.16 9.49
CA TYR A 200 0.08 -19.94 8.37
C TYR A 200 0.01 -19.11 7.08
N GLY A 201 1.09 -19.15 6.30
CA GLY A 201 1.15 -18.54 4.97
C GLY A 201 2.51 -18.76 4.31
N GLU A 202 2.71 -18.14 3.16
CA GLU A 202 3.97 -18.24 2.40
C GLU A 202 5.14 -17.60 3.18
N SER A 203 6.32 -18.25 3.13
CA SER A 203 7.52 -17.87 3.90
C SER A 203 7.95 -16.43 3.71
N ASP A 204 7.91 -15.94 2.48
CA ASP A 204 8.47 -14.65 2.08
C ASP A 204 7.38 -13.59 1.88
N CYS A 205 6.29 -13.68 2.66
CA CYS A 205 5.14 -12.78 2.55
C CYS A 205 5.03 -11.83 3.75
N PRO A 206 5.44 -10.54 3.60
CA PRO A 206 5.39 -9.54 4.67
C PRO A 206 4.01 -9.38 5.31
N SER A 207 2.93 -9.55 4.55
CA SER A 207 1.56 -9.50 5.06
C SER A 207 1.32 -10.56 6.15
N VAL A 208 1.89 -11.76 6.03
CA VAL A 208 1.68 -12.84 7.01
C VAL A 208 2.44 -12.55 8.30
N ASP A 209 3.67 -12.04 8.19
CA ASP A 209 4.45 -11.58 9.34
C ASP A 209 3.78 -10.40 10.05
N LEU A 210 3.26 -9.42 9.30
CA LEU A 210 2.51 -8.29 9.85
C LEU A 210 1.23 -8.76 10.57
N ALA A 211 0.54 -9.78 10.06
CA ALA A 211 -0.60 -10.39 10.75
C ALA A 211 -0.18 -11.02 12.09
N ALA A 212 0.92 -11.76 12.11
CA ALA A 212 1.46 -12.34 13.34
C ALA A 212 1.90 -11.26 14.35
N GLY A 213 2.65 -10.23 13.90
CA GLY A 213 3.06 -9.11 14.73
C GLY A 213 1.88 -8.31 15.29
N TRP A 214 0.83 -8.11 14.49
CA TRP A 214 -0.41 -7.49 14.95
C TRP A 214 -1.08 -8.30 16.06
N LEU A 215 -1.20 -9.62 15.89
CA LEU A 215 -1.80 -10.50 16.90
C LEU A 215 -0.98 -10.53 18.19
N CYS A 216 0.36 -10.53 18.10
CA CYS A 216 1.26 -10.40 19.25
C CYS A 216 0.91 -9.15 20.09
N GLU A 217 0.72 -8.00 19.44
CA GLU A 217 0.37 -6.75 20.13
C GLU A 217 -1.06 -6.72 20.64
N ARG A 218 -2.03 -7.24 19.88
CA ARG A 218 -3.44 -7.18 20.27
C ARG A 218 -3.78 -8.14 21.40
N LEU A 219 -3.13 -9.30 21.44
CA LEU A 219 -3.42 -10.35 22.41
C LEU A 219 -2.41 -10.36 23.57
N GLY A 220 -1.23 -9.75 23.41
CA GLY A 220 -0.21 -9.71 24.45
C GLY A 220 0.53 -11.03 24.66
N ILE A 221 0.42 -11.97 23.72
CA ILE A 221 1.07 -13.29 23.74
C ILE A 221 2.00 -13.46 22.54
N SER A 222 2.88 -14.46 22.60
CA SER A 222 3.70 -14.85 21.45
C SER A 222 2.82 -15.52 20.38
N VAL A 223 3.16 -15.34 19.11
CA VAL A 223 2.47 -15.95 17.98
C VAL A 223 3.45 -16.82 17.21
N GLU A 224 3.07 -18.05 16.89
CA GLU A 224 3.87 -18.93 16.04
C GLU A 224 3.55 -18.68 14.56
N ARG A 225 4.57 -18.37 13.77
CA ARG A 225 4.47 -18.14 12.33
C ARG A 225 4.98 -19.36 11.55
N HIS A 226 4.05 -20.14 11.00
CA HIS A 226 4.30 -21.41 10.30
C HIS A 226 4.28 -21.25 8.77
N ASN A 227 5.28 -21.83 8.09
CA ASN A 227 5.34 -21.83 6.63
C ASN A 227 4.32 -22.79 6.05
N TYR A 228 3.49 -22.29 5.12
CA TYR A 228 2.48 -23.06 4.41
C TYR A 228 2.69 -22.90 2.91
N GLY A 229 3.28 -23.94 2.30
CA GLY A 229 3.68 -23.94 0.91
C GLY A 229 4.92 -23.08 0.60
N SER A 230 5.46 -23.26 -0.59
CA SER A 230 6.49 -22.39 -1.17
C SER A 230 6.10 -22.15 -2.64
N GLY A 231 6.13 -20.91 -3.10
CA GLY A 231 6.12 -20.60 -4.53
C GLY A 231 4.76 -20.44 -5.21
N SER A 232 3.68 -20.12 -4.49
CA SER A 232 2.50 -19.55 -5.15
C SER A 232 2.77 -18.07 -5.42
N ALA A 233 2.45 -17.58 -6.62
CA ALA A 233 2.56 -16.15 -6.90
C ALA A 233 1.60 -15.38 -5.97
N ALA A 234 2.10 -14.36 -5.27
CA ALA A 234 1.30 -13.52 -4.37
C ALA A 234 0.21 -12.72 -5.11
N PHE A 235 0.34 -12.62 -6.43
CA PHE A 235 -0.66 -12.06 -7.33
C PHE A 235 -1.10 -13.14 -8.33
N ASP A 236 -2.35 -13.05 -8.79
CA ASP A 236 -2.81 -13.85 -9.93
C ASP A 236 -2.36 -13.25 -11.28
N ASP A 237 -2.70 -13.92 -12.38
CA ASP A 237 -2.36 -13.48 -13.74
C ASP A 237 -3.00 -12.12 -14.10
N ALA A 238 -4.01 -11.67 -13.34
CA ALA A 238 -4.64 -10.36 -13.50
C ALA A 238 -4.01 -9.29 -12.58
N GLY A 239 -2.96 -9.63 -11.82
CA GLY A 239 -2.27 -8.74 -10.90
C GLY A 239 -3.02 -8.44 -9.61
N LEU A 240 -4.06 -9.23 -9.27
CA LEU A 240 -4.80 -9.09 -8.02
C LEU A 240 -4.09 -9.87 -6.91
N ALA A 241 -3.94 -9.24 -5.74
CA ALA A 241 -3.30 -9.88 -4.60
C ALA A 241 -4.17 -11.04 -4.10
N LYS A 242 -3.52 -12.19 -3.88
CA LYS A 242 -4.14 -13.31 -3.20
C LYS A 242 -4.37 -13.02 -1.73
N ILE A 243 -5.25 -13.79 -1.08
CA ILE A 243 -5.38 -13.72 0.38
C ILE A 243 -4.05 -14.21 0.99
N PRO A 244 -3.30 -13.33 1.70
CA PRO A 244 -1.93 -13.65 2.10
C PRO A 244 -1.90 -14.67 3.24
N VAL A 245 -2.75 -14.50 4.26
CA VAL A 245 -2.83 -15.41 5.40
C VAL A 245 -3.72 -16.59 5.02
N LYS A 246 -3.14 -17.79 4.96
CA LYS A 246 -3.85 -19.01 4.54
C LYS A 246 -4.65 -19.62 5.66
N ARG A 247 -4.13 -19.59 6.90
CA ARG A 247 -4.83 -20.14 8.05
C ARG A 247 -4.40 -19.44 9.33
N ILE A 248 -5.33 -19.28 10.25
CA ILE A 248 -5.05 -18.95 11.65
C ILE A 248 -5.77 -19.91 12.57
N GLU A 249 -5.07 -20.29 13.62
CA GLU A 249 -5.59 -21.06 14.73
C GLU A 249 -5.45 -20.25 16.01
N LEU A 250 -6.55 -20.12 16.75
CA LEU A 250 -6.63 -19.39 18.01
C LEU A 250 -7.11 -20.38 19.07
N GLU A 251 -6.20 -20.86 19.92
CA GLU A 251 -6.53 -21.79 20.99
C GLU A 251 -7.24 -21.06 22.13
N ARG A 252 -8.36 -21.62 22.59
CA ARG A 252 -9.17 -21.11 23.70
C ARG A 252 -9.60 -22.29 24.58
N PRO A 253 -9.97 -22.07 25.85
CA PRO A 253 -10.47 -23.13 26.73
C PRO A 253 -11.62 -23.95 26.13
N SER A 254 -12.53 -23.29 25.40
CA SER A 254 -13.66 -23.93 24.70
C SER A 254 -13.29 -24.66 23.40
N GLY A 255 -12.03 -24.56 22.97
CA GLY A 255 -11.47 -25.18 21.76
C GLY A 255 -10.94 -24.15 20.75
N CYS A 256 -10.25 -24.67 19.74
CA CYS A 256 -9.59 -23.85 18.73
C CYS A 256 -10.58 -23.20 17.75
N VAL A 257 -10.47 -21.87 17.60
CA VAL A 257 -11.11 -21.12 16.50
C VAL A 257 -10.16 -21.11 15.30
N VAL A 258 -10.67 -21.54 14.15
CA VAL A 258 -9.90 -21.64 12.91
C VAL A 258 -10.48 -20.71 11.87
N ILE A 259 -9.63 -19.90 11.25
CA ILE A 259 -9.96 -19.10 10.08
C ILE A 259 -9.05 -19.53 8.95
N GLU A 260 -9.61 -19.99 7.84
CA GLU A 260 -8.83 -20.56 6.73
C GLU A 260 -9.34 -20.04 5.39
N ALA A 261 -8.40 -19.53 4.58
CA ALA A 261 -8.66 -19.14 3.20
C ALA A 261 -8.86 -20.38 2.33
N LEU A 262 -9.96 -20.42 1.59
CA LEU A 262 -10.25 -21.51 0.66
C LEU A 262 -9.48 -21.34 -0.65
N ASP A 263 -9.43 -22.41 -1.44
CA ASP A 263 -8.71 -22.46 -2.72
C ASP A 263 -9.27 -21.50 -3.79
N ASP A 264 -10.50 -21.01 -3.60
CA ASP A 264 -11.11 -19.98 -4.47
C ASP A 264 -10.51 -18.58 -4.27
N ASP A 265 -9.68 -18.40 -3.23
CA ASP A 265 -8.96 -17.18 -2.89
C ASP A 265 -9.88 -15.94 -2.71
N GLN A 266 -11.15 -16.19 -2.45
CA GLN A 266 -12.21 -15.19 -2.25
C GLN A 266 -13.12 -15.54 -1.07
N THR A 267 -12.91 -16.68 -0.43
CA THR A 267 -13.71 -17.13 0.71
C THR A 267 -12.83 -17.46 1.90
N LEU A 268 -13.20 -16.97 3.07
CA LEU A 268 -12.68 -17.43 4.36
C LEU A 268 -13.69 -18.38 5.00
N SER A 269 -13.25 -19.57 5.38
CA SER A 269 -13.98 -20.44 6.29
C SER A 269 -13.66 -20.07 7.73
N VAL A 270 -14.69 -20.04 8.58
CA VAL A 270 -14.58 -19.73 10.01
C VAL A 270 -15.20 -20.88 10.78
N SER A 271 -14.34 -21.65 11.47
CA SER A 271 -14.75 -22.74 12.35
C SER A 271 -14.61 -22.32 13.79
N ILE A 272 -15.73 -22.36 14.53
CA ILE A 272 -15.79 -22.06 15.95
C ILE A 272 -16.36 -23.29 16.64
N PRO A 273 -15.75 -23.81 17.73
CA PRO A 273 -16.25 -24.99 18.44
C PRO A 273 -17.73 -24.88 18.80
N GLY A 274 -18.48 -25.95 18.52
CA GLY A 274 -19.93 -26.03 18.79
C GLY A 274 -20.81 -25.24 17.81
N ARG A 275 -20.27 -24.65 16.75
CA ARG A 275 -21.03 -23.99 15.68
C ARG A 275 -20.76 -24.67 14.33
N SER A 276 -21.70 -24.54 13.40
CA SER A 276 -21.45 -24.88 12.00
C SER A 276 -20.42 -23.93 11.40
N THR A 277 -19.50 -24.46 10.59
CA THR A 277 -18.54 -23.65 9.85
C THR A 277 -19.26 -22.62 8.98
N ALA A 278 -18.88 -21.36 9.13
CA ALA A 278 -19.37 -20.26 8.31
C ALA A 278 -18.41 -19.98 7.16
N HIS A 279 -18.95 -19.49 6.04
CA HIS A 279 -18.17 -19.02 4.90
C HIS A 279 -18.41 -17.52 4.72
N VAL A 280 -17.33 -16.76 4.68
CA VAL A 280 -17.35 -15.31 4.52
C VAL A 280 -16.68 -14.96 3.21
N ALA A 281 -17.45 -14.37 2.29
CA ALA A 281 -16.88 -13.82 1.08
C ALA A 281 -15.99 -12.62 1.42
N VAL A 282 -14.78 -12.61 0.88
CA VAL A 282 -13.82 -11.53 1.00
C VAL A 282 -13.40 -11.07 -0.39
N THR A 283 -13.38 -9.75 -0.59
CA THR A 283 -12.94 -9.17 -1.85
C THR A 283 -11.42 -9.13 -1.86
N ARG A 284 -10.81 -9.74 -2.89
CA ARG A 284 -9.38 -9.57 -3.17
C ARG A 284 -9.07 -8.10 -3.38
N ARG A 285 -7.96 -7.63 -2.82
CA ARG A 285 -7.61 -6.21 -2.82
C ARG A 285 -6.68 -5.92 -3.99
N SER A 286 -7.13 -5.09 -4.92
CA SER A 286 -6.27 -4.50 -5.96
C SER A 286 -5.31 -3.47 -5.36
N GLN A 287 -4.37 -2.95 -6.17
CA GLN A 287 -3.57 -1.79 -5.76
C GLN A 287 -4.44 -0.54 -5.57
N ALA A 288 -5.47 -0.35 -6.40
CA ALA A 288 -6.41 0.77 -6.27
C ALA A 288 -7.17 0.73 -4.94
N ASP A 289 -7.64 -0.47 -4.58
CA ASP A 289 -8.31 -0.74 -3.30
C ASP A 289 -7.44 -0.38 -2.09
N CYS A 290 -6.18 -0.82 -2.10
CA CYS A 290 -5.22 -0.52 -1.04
C CYS A 290 -4.89 0.97 -1.00
N LEU A 291 -4.65 1.58 -2.17
CA LEU A 291 -4.39 3.02 -2.26
C LEU A 291 -5.56 3.85 -1.72
N ALA A 292 -6.79 3.54 -2.15
CA ALA A 292 -7.99 4.23 -1.67
C ALA A 292 -8.13 4.12 -0.15
N GLU A 293 -7.92 2.94 0.44
CA GLU A 293 -7.95 2.77 1.89
C GLU A 293 -6.91 3.65 2.61
N GLU A 294 -5.68 3.68 2.11
CA GLU A 294 -4.58 4.48 2.66
C GLU A 294 -4.84 5.99 2.55
N LEU A 295 -5.65 6.44 1.58
CA LEU A 295 -6.02 7.84 1.39
C LEU A 295 -7.23 8.28 2.25
N ARG A 296 -7.98 7.35 2.86
CA ARG A 296 -9.15 7.69 3.72
C ARG A 296 -8.76 8.35 5.03
N HIS A 297 -7.62 7.98 5.61
CA HIS A 297 -7.13 8.52 6.88
C HIS A 297 -5.64 8.83 6.78
N LEU A 298 -5.30 10.12 6.75
CA LEU A 298 -3.92 10.58 6.59
C LEU A 298 -3.15 10.66 7.93
N ASP A 299 -3.86 10.52 9.06
CA ASP A 299 -3.24 10.41 10.38
C ASP A 299 -2.35 9.16 10.48
N PRO A 300 -1.36 9.13 11.38
CA PRO A 300 -0.50 7.96 11.57
C PRO A 300 -1.30 6.67 11.83
N ASP A 301 -1.00 5.60 11.10
CA ASP A 301 -1.60 4.28 11.37
C ASP A 301 -0.95 3.65 12.61
N ILE A 302 -1.63 3.83 13.76
CA ILE A 302 -1.20 3.29 15.05
C ILE A 302 -1.25 1.75 15.05
N ALA A 303 -2.16 1.13 14.30
CA ALA A 303 -2.30 -0.32 14.25
C ALA A 303 -1.13 -0.95 13.47
N TYR A 304 -0.73 -0.35 12.35
CA TYR A 304 0.48 -0.73 11.62
C TYR A 304 1.74 -0.55 12.47
N ALA A 305 1.89 0.60 13.14
CA ALA A 305 3.01 0.86 14.04
C ALA A 305 3.13 -0.19 15.16
N ARG A 306 1.99 -0.62 15.71
CA ARG A 306 1.93 -1.72 16.67
C ARG A 306 2.35 -3.02 16.02
N ALA A 307 1.75 -3.41 14.90
CA ALA A 307 2.08 -4.64 14.19
C ALA A 307 3.61 -4.79 13.97
N LEU A 308 4.28 -3.72 13.53
CA LEU A 308 5.73 -3.68 13.38
C LEU A 308 6.50 -3.95 14.69
N ARG A 309 6.07 -3.36 15.81
CA ARG A 309 6.68 -3.63 17.13
C ARG A 309 6.48 -5.09 17.56
N GLY A 310 5.29 -5.62 17.30
CA GLY A 310 4.91 -6.99 17.64
C GLY A 310 5.72 -8.06 16.92
N LEU A 311 6.34 -7.74 15.77
CA LEU A 311 7.24 -8.64 15.04
C LEU A 311 8.37 -9.22 15.92
N SER A 312 8.83 -8.45 16.92
CA SER A 312 9.87 -8.89 17.86
C SER A 312 9.46 -10.06 18.76
N ARG A 313 8.16 -10.34 18.86
CA ARG A 313 7.58 -11.45 19.65
C ARG A 313 7.03 -12.58 18.80
N VAL A 314 7.24 -12.54 17.48
CA VAL A 314 6.83 -13.63 16.60
C VAL A 314 7.86 -14.75 16.71
N SER A 315 7.38 -15.96 16.98
CA SER A 315 8.19 -17.18 17.00
C SER A 315 8.13 -17.84 15.63
N TYR A 316 9.30 -18.21 15.10
CA TYR A 316 9.44 -18.92 13.84
C TYR A 316 9.92 -20.34 14.15
N PRO A 317 8.99 -21.28 14.44
CA PRO A 317 9.38 -22.65 14.74
C PRO A 317 10.16 -23.22 13.56
N THR A 318 11.30 -23.84 13.86
CA THR A 318 12.10 -24.55 12.85
C THR A 318 11.29 -25.77 12.42
N GLN A 319 10.99 -25.88 11.12
CA GLN A 319 10.42 -27.11 10.56
C GLN A 319 11.44 -28.24 10.57
#